data_AF-A0A098EB97-F1
#
_entry.id   AF-A0A098EB97-F1
#
_cell.length_a   1.000
_cell.length_b   1.000
_cell.length_c   1.000
_cell.angle_alpha   90.00
_cell.angle_beta   90.00
_cell.angle_gamma   90.00
#
_symmetry.space_group_name_H-M   'P 1'
#
loop_
_entity.id
_entity.type
_entity.pdbx_description
1 polymer ?
#
loop_
_entity_poly.entity_id
_entity_poly.type
_entity_poly.pdbx_seq_one_letter_code
_entity_poly.pdbx_strand_id
1 'polypeptide(L)'
;MNNDIKCPHCGAYPCIKWGSYSRDVVSINNEEKKINVQRYKCKICGMTFSKLPEDVFPRKKYSKSAIIQMIEWKYLYGGGLRKVGKTSDRKTIYPSSTIWKYIQWIGPKSKEALEKLKNYIFGCDYCRRNLL
;
A
#
# COMPACT_ATOMS: atom_id res chain seq x y z
N MET A 1 -10.25 26.01 15.11
CA MET A 1 -10.34 25.07 13.97
C MET A 1 -9.19 24.09 14.07
N ASN A 2 -9.45 22.88 14.54
CA ASN A 2 -8.43 21.91 14.94
C ASN A 2 -7.64 21.41 13.73
N ASN A 3 -6.41 21.91 13.57
CA ASN A 3 -5.44 21.35 12.66
C ASN A 3 -4.77 20.14 13.33
N ASP A 4 -5.52 19.05 13.51
CA ASP A 4 -5.01 17.79 14.06
C ASP A 4 -4.23 16.99 13.01
N ILE A 5 -3.42 17.69 12.21
CA ILE A 5 -2.64 17.08 11.13
C ILE A 5 -1.20 17.00 11.62
N LYS A 6 -0.87 15.81 12.10
CA LYS A 6 0.47 15.48 12.58
C LYS A 6 1.44 15.31 11.41
N CYS A 7 2.59 15.96 11.49
CA CYS A 7 3.65 15.79 10.51
C CYS A 7 4.22 14.34 10.58
N PRO A 8 4.26 13.60 9.47
CA PRO A 8 4.81 12.24 9.46
C PRO A 8 6.34 12.19 9.62
N HIS A 9 7.03 13.32 9.47
CA HIS A 9 8.49 13.39 9.59
C HIS A 9 8.98 13.68 11.01
N CYS A 10 8.38 14.67 11.69
CA CYS A 10 8.82 15.11 13.02
C CYS A 10 7.76 14.99 14.11
N GLY A 11 6.53 14.56 13.78
CA GLY A 11 5.45 14.40 14.74
C GLY A 11 4.79 15.71 15.22
N ALA A 12 5.21 16.87 14.72
CA ALA A 12 4.65 18.15 15.13
C ALA A 12 3.27 18.41 14.51
N TYR A 13 2.39 19.08 15.24
CA TYR A 13 1.03 19.45 14.81
C TYR A 13 0.90 20.72 13.95
N PRO A 14 1.76 21.76 14.04
CA PRO A 14 1.54 22.98 13.27
C PRO A 14 1.87 22.75 11.79
N CYS A 15 0.88 22.23 11.06
CA CYS A 15 0.91 22.01 9.63
C CYS A 15 -0.06 22.98 8.94
N ILE A 16 0.38 23.61 7.85
CA ILE A 16 -0.45 24.49 7.03
C ILE A 16 -0.81 23.82 5.71
N LYS A 17 -1.96 24.16 5.15
CA LYS A 17 -2.26 23.84 3.75
C LYS A 17 -1.25 24.56 2.85
N TRP A 18 -0.65 23.83 1.91
CA TRP A 18 0.38 24.37 1.02
C TRP A 18 -0.05 24.37 -0.45
N GLY A 19 -0.93 23.45 -0.84
CA GLY A 19 -1.47 23.34 -2.20
C GLY A 19 -2.19 22.01 -2.40
N SER A 20 -2.71 21.76 -3.59
CA SER A 20 -3.35 20.49 -3.94
C SER A 20 -2.98 20.06 -5.35
N TYR A 21 -3.12 18.78 -5.64
CA TYR A 21 -3.00 18.25 -6.99
C TYR A 21 -4.01 17.15 -7.21
N SER A 22 -4.44 16.97 -8.44
CA SER A 22 -5.28 15.85 -8.82
C SER A 22 -4.44 14.69 -9.32
N ARG A 23 -4.89 13.46 -9.10
CA ARG A 23 -4.31 12.27 -9.74
C ARG A 23 -5.35 11.18 -9.93
N ASP A 24 -5.11 10.33 -10.91
CA ASP A 24 -5.96 9.16 -11.15
C ASP A 24 -5.50 7.99 -10.29
N VAL A 25 -6.49 7.29 -9.73
CA VAL A 25 -6.31 6.07 -8.94
C VAL A 25 -7.18 4.99 -9.54
N VAL A 26 -6.59 3.81 -9.75
CA VAL A 26 -7.29 2.63 -10.22
C VAL A 26 -7.67 1.76 -9.03
N SER A 27 -8.97 1.59 -8.84
CA SER A 27 -9.56 0.77 -7.80
C SER A 27 -9.69 -0.70 -8.24
N ILE A 28 -10.34 -1.50 -7.40
CA ILE A 28 -10.83 -2.83 -7.79
C ILE A 28 -11.63 -2.73 -9.10
N ASN A 29 -11.65 -3.78 -9.90
CA ASN A 29 -12.39 -3.81 -11.18
C ASN A 29 -11.86 -2.86 -12.25
N ASN A 30 -10.62 -2.42 -12.11
CA ASN A 30 -9.95 -1.49 -13.02
C ASN A 30 -10.72 -0.16 -13.19
N GLU A 31 -11.49 0.24 -12.18
CA GLU A 31 -12.22 1.51 -12.17
C GLU A 31 -11.25 2.65 -11.91
N GLU A 32 -11.13 3.59 -12.85
CA GLU A 32 -10.27 4.76 -12.72
C GLU A 32 -11.06 5.95 -12.17
N LYS A 33 -10.59 6.50 -11.04
CA LYS A 33 -11.18 7.68 -10.40
C LYS A 33 -10.13 8.76 -10.19
N LYS A 34 -10.46 9.98 -10.61
CA LYS A 34 -9.66 11.17 -10.29
C LYS A 34 -9.90 11.60 -8.84
N ILE A 35 -8.83 11.68 -8.06
CA ILE A 35 -8.87 12.17 -6.68
C ILE A 35 -8.13 13.50 -6.56
N ASN A 36 -8.60 14.37 -5.67
CA ASN A 36 -7.93 15.60 -5.29
C ASN A 36 -7.15 15.36 -3.99
N VAL A 37 -5.84 15.59 -4.04
CA VAL A 37 -4.92 15.35 -2.92
C VAL A 37 -4.48 16.68 -2.34
N GLN A 38 -4.82 16.90 -1.07
CA GLN A 38 -4.35 18.07 -0.32
C GLN A 38 -2.92 17.85 0.17
N ARG A 39 -2.06 18.84 -0.05
CA ARG A 39 -0.70 18.90 0.50
C ARG A 39 -0.65 19.83 1.71
N TYR A 40 0.18 19.44 2.66
CA TYR A 40 0.48 20.18 3.87
C TYR A 40 1.97 20.44 3.96
N LYS A 41 2.34 21.55 4.59
CA LYS A 41 3.72 21.90 4.95
C LYS A 41 3.82 22.01 6.47
N CYS A 42 4.79 21.32 7.05
CA CYS A 42 5.08 21.46 8.48
C CYS A 42 5.80 22.78 8.73
N LYS A 43 5.35 23.55 9.73
CA LYS A 43 6.02 24.81 10.14
C LYS A 43 7.31 24.57 10.93
N ILE A 44 7.49 23.39 11.53
CA ILE A 44 8.68 23.06 12.33
C ILE A 44 9.83 22.56 11.45
N CYS A 45 9.63 21.48 10.69
CA CYS A 45 10.69 20.88 9.88
C CYS A 45 10.70 21.37 8.42
N GLY A 46 9.73 22.20 8.01
CA GLY A 46 9.62 22.71 6.64
C GLY A 46 9.18 21.69 5.58
N MET A 47 9.14 20.39 5.91
CA MET A 47 8.81 19.32 4.98
C MET A 47 7.34 19.37 4.53
N THR A 48 7.11 18.95 3.28
CA THR A 48 5.75 18.83 2.73
C THR A 48 5.32 17.37 2.63
N PHE A 49 4.06 17.09 2.92
CA PHE A 49 3.46 15.77 2.78
C PHE A 49 2.04 15.86 2.22
N SER A 50 1.62 14.77 1.59
CA SER A 50 0.29 14.66 0.99
C SER A 50 -0.64 13.91 1.95
N LYS A 51 -1.85 14.43 2.17
CA LYS A 51 -2.92 13.69 2.84
C LYS A 51 -3.64 12.86 1.81
N LEU A 52 -3.32 11.56 1.79
CA LEU A 52 -3.92 10.58 0.90
C LEU A 52 -5.09 9.88 1.61
N PRO A 53 -6.13 9.44 0.87
CA PRO A 53 -7.08 8.48 1.40
C PRO A 53 -6.36 7.20 1.82
N GLU A 54 -6.91 6.50 2.82
CA GLU A 54 -6.30 5.30 3.41
C GLU A 54 -6.02 4.20 2.37
N ASP A 55 -6.91 4.03 1.40
CA ASP A 55 -6.79 3.03 0.35
C ASP A 55 -5.78 3.42 -0.75
N VAL A 56 -5.02 4.52 -0.61
CA VAL A 56 -4.12 5.00 -1.68
C VAL A 56 -2.70 5.23 -1.18
N PHE A 57 -1.77 4.46 -1.73
CA PHE A 57 -0.35 4.63 -1.44
C PHE A 57 0.27 5.85 -2.14
N PRO A 58 1.30 6.47 -1.53
CA PRO A 58 2.13 7.48 -2.20
C PRO A 58 2.72 6.93 -3.49
N ARG A 59 2.63 7.70 -4.58
CA ARG A 59 3.23 7.40 -5.89
C ARG A 59 2.76 6.09 -6.55
N LYS A 60 1.72 5.42 -6.04
CA LYS A 60 1.12 4.24 -6.68
C LYS A 60 -0.14 4.63 -7.44
N LYS A 61 -0.30 4.09 -8.65
CA LYS A 61 -1.48 4.27 -9.50
C LYS A 61 -2.67 3.44 -8.98
N TYR A 62 -2.41 2.24 -8.45
CA TYR A 62 -3.44 1.33 -7.99
C TYR A 62 -3.70 1.52 -6.50
N SER A 63 -4.96 1.41 -6.10
CA SER A 63 -5.38 1.40 -4.69
C SER A 63 -4.82 0.19 -3.95
N LYS A 64 -4.79 0.25 -2.62
CA LYS A 64 -4.37 -0.88 -1.77
C LYS A 64 -5.28 -2.09 -2.03
N SER A 65 -6.58 -1.87 -2.11
CA SER A 65 -7.58 -2.87 -2.45
C SER A 65 -7.34 -3.56 -3.80
N ALA A 66 -7.03 -2.80 -4.86
CA ALA A 66 -6.70 -3.35 -6.19
C ALA A 66 -5.40 -4.16 -6.16
N ILE A 67 -4.38 -3.69 -5.44
CA ILE A 67 -3.10 -4.39 -5.30
C ILE A 67 -3.29 -5.74 -4.58
N ILE A 68 -4.12 -5.78 -3.53
CA ILE A 68 -4.44 -7.01 -2.81
C ILE A 68 -5.12 -8.01 -3.76
N GLN A 69 -6.14 -7.59 -4.51
CA GLN A 69 -6.83 -8.45 -5.48
C GLN A 69 -5.87 -9.07 -6.50
N MET A 70 -4.92 -8.29 -7.04
CA MET A 70 -3.90 -8.81 -7.98
C MET A 70 -3.06 -9.94 -7.37
N ILE A 71 -2.70 -9.81 -6.08
CA ILE A 71 -1.86 -10.78 -5.37
C ILE A 71 -2.68 -12.02 -5.02
N GLU A 72 -3.90 -11.84 -4.52
CA GLU A 72 -4.82 -12.93 -4.22
C GLU A 72 -5.07 -13.80 -5.45
N TRP A 73 -5.32 -13.19 -6.60
CA TRP A 73 -5.49 -13.94 -7.84
C TRP A 73 -4.24 -14.69 -8.26
N LYS A 74 -3.06 -14.10 -8.09
CA LYS A 74 -1.82 -14.82 -8.35
C LYS A 74 -1.68 -16.05 -7.44
N TYR A 75 -2.05 -15.91 -6.18
CA TYR A 75 -1.96 -16.98 -5.18
C TYR A 75 -2.98 -18.09 -5.44
N LEU A 76 -4.26 -17.73 -5.60
CA LEU A 76 -5.38 -18.68 -5.73
C LEU A 76 -5.33 -19.46 -7.05
N TYR A 77 -5.02 -18.81 -8.17
CA TYR A 77 -5.10 -19.47 -9.48
C TYR A 77 -3.80 -20.16 -9.91
N GLY A 78 -2.71 -20.03 -9.14
CA GLY A 78 -1.45 -20.77 -9.31
C GLY A 78 -0.77 -20.66 -10.69
N GLY A 79 -1.28 -19.83 -11.60
CA GLY A 79 -0.90 -19.82 -13.00
C GLY A 79 0.26 -18.89 -13.33
N GLY A 80 0.85 -19.05 -14.52
CA GLY A 80 1.73 -18.04 -15.10
C GLY A 80 1.04 -16.67 -15.16
N LEU A 81 1.80 -15.59 -15.08
CA LEU A 81 1.24 -14.21 -14.97
C LEU A 81 0.25 -13.87 -16.11
N ARG A 82 0.43 -14.47 -17.30
CA ARG A 82 -0.49 -14.35 -18.44
C ARG A 82 -1.83 -15.04 -18.19
N LYS A 83 -1.83 -16.20 -17.51
CA LYS A 83 -3.06 -16.92 -17.17
C LYS A 83 -3.83 -16.15 -16.11
N VAL A 84 -3.17 -15.66 -15.07
CA VAL A 84 -3.79 -14.84 -14.01
C VAL A 84 -4.48 -13.59 -14.58
N GLY A 85 -3.81 -12.86 -15.49
CA GLY A 85 -4.42 -11.71 -16.16
C GLY A 85 -5.55 -12.06 -17.14
N LYS A 86 -5.69 -13.32 -17.55
CA LYS A 86 -6.81 -13.79 -18.41
C LYS A 86 -7.95 -14.42 -17.61
N THR A 87 -7.67 -14.94 -16.41
CA THR A 87 -8.63 -15.62 -15.52
C THR A 87 -9.38 -14.64 -14.62
N SER A 88 -8.85 -13.43 -14.43
CA SER A 88 -9.66 -12.31 -13.93
C SER A 88 -10.87 -12.09 -14.84
N ASP A 89 -12.02 -11.74 -14.26
CA ASP A 89 -13.22 -11.33 -15.03
C ASP A 89 -12.81 -10.35 -16.15
N ARG A 90 -13.41 -10.43 -17.34
CA ARG A 90 -13.05 -9.61 -18.51
C ARG A 90 -13.08 -8.10 -18.21
N LYS A 91 -13.87 -7.69 -17.20
CA LYS A 91 -13.93 -6.29 -16.70
C LYS A 91 -12.71 -5.88 -15.87
N THR A 92 -11.95 -6.83 -15.32
CA THR A 92 -10.92 -6.60 -14.30
C THR A 92 -9.56 -7.19 -14.72
N ILE A 93 -9.25 -7.14 -16.02
CA ILE A 93 -7.96 -7.62 -16.53
C ILE A 93 -6.85 -6.63 -16.17
N TYR A 94 -6.02 -6.98 -15.18
CA TYR A 94 -4.78 -6.26 -14.91
C TYR A 94 -3.64 -6.80 -15.78
N PRO A 95 -2.77 -5.93 -16.35
CA PRO A 95 -1.63 -6.38 -17.12
C PRO A 95 -0.69 -7.27 -16.29
N SER A 96 -0.25 -8.39 -16.85
CA SER A 96 0.68 -9.33 -16.18
C SER A 96 1.95 -8.65 -15.65
N SER A 97 2.47 -7.65 -16.37
CA SER A 97 3.62 -6.84 -15.96
C SER A 97 3.32 -5.96 -14.75
N THR A 98 2.11 -5.41 -14.66
CA THR A 98 1.64 -4.64 -13.50
C THR A 98 1.54 -5.54 -12.27
N ILE A 99 0.92 -6.72 -12.40
CA ILE A 99 0.83 -7.71 -11.32
C ILE A 99 2.22 -8.06 -10.82
N TRP A 100 3.15 -8.37 -11.73
CA TRP A 100 4.54 -8.70 -11.39
C TRP A 100 5.26 -7.56 -10.64
N LYS A 101 5.11 -6.32 -11.12
CA LYS A 101 5.69 -5.14 -10.47
C LYS A 101 5.25 -5.00 -9.02
N TYR A 102 3.97 -5.24 -8.72
CA TYR A 102 3.45 -5.13 -7.35
C TYR A 102 3.87 -6.31 -6.48
N ILE A 103 3.94 -7.53 -7.04
CA ILE A 103 4.50 -8.69 -6.34
C ILE A 103 5.96 -8.44 -5.95
N GLN A 104 6.79 -7.94 -6.88
CA GLN A 104 8.19 -7.61 -6.60
C GLN A 104 8.32 -6.52 -5.54
N TRP A 105 7.40 -5.56 -5.50
CA TRP A 105 7.40 -4.49 -4.50
C TRP A 105 6.99 -4.99 -3.11
N ILE A 106 6.03 -5.92 -3.02
CA ILE A 106 5.51 -6.44 -1.75
C ILE A 106 6.35 -7.60 -1.21
N GLY A 107 6.91 -8.46 -2.08
CA GLY A 107 7.67 -9.64 -1.70
C GLY A 107 8.74 -9.41 -0.62
N PRO A 108 9.67 -8.45 -0.80
CA PRO A 108 10.69 -8.14 0.21
C PRO A 108 10.10 -7.66 1.54
N LYS A 109 9.03 -6.85 1.48
CA LYS A 109 8.33 -6.35 2.68
C LYS A 109 7.63 -7.47 3.44
N SER A 110 6.99 -8.39 2.72
CA SER A 110 6.36 -9.56 3.30
C SER A 110 7.39 -10.49 3.94
N LYS A 111 8.57 -10.65 3.32
CA LYS A 111 9.68 -11.41 3.90
C LYS A 111 10.19 -10.77 5.19
N GLU A 112 10.45 -9.46 5.18
CA GLU A 112 10.90 -8.72 6.37
C GLU A 112 9.85 -8.78 7.49
N ALA A 113 8.56 -8.63 7.16
CA ALA A 113 7.48 -8.75 8.13
C ALA A 113 7.41 -10.16 8.73
N LEU A 114 7.59 -11.21 7.91
CA LEU A 114 7.63 -12.59 8.37
C LEU A 114 8.84 -12.84 9.28
N GLU A 115 10.02 -12.31 8.97
CA GLU A 115 11.21 -12.42 9.81
C GLU A 115 11.00 -11.75 11.18
N LYS A 116 10.40 -10.56 11.21
CA LYS A 116 10.03 -9.88 12.47
C LYS A 116 9.04 -10.71 13.29
N LEU A 117 8.02 -11.29 12.64
CA LEU A 117 7.05 -12.16 13.31
C LEU A 117 7.71 -13.43 13.86
N LYS A 118 8.61 -14.05 13.10
CA LYS A 118 9.38 -15.21 13.58
C LYS A 118 10.18 -14.85 14.83
N ASN A 119 10.88 -13.72 14.83
CA ASN A 119 11.65 -13.29 16.00
C ASN A 119 10.74 -13.02 17.22
N TYR A 120 9.53 -12.52 17.00
CA TYR A 120 8.54 -12.33 18.07
C TYR A 120 8.03 -13.67 18.63
N ILE A 121 7.67 -14.62 17.75
CA ILE A 121 7.10 -15.92 18.13
C ILE A 121 8.17 -16.85 18.75
N PHE A 122 9.36 -16.91 18.17
CA PHE A 122 10.46 -17.82 18.58
C PHE A 122 11.49 -17.17 19.53
N GLY A 123 11.41 -15.85 19.74
CA GLY A 123 12.24 -15.10 20.69
C GLY A 123 11.65 -15.00 22.10
N CYS A 124 10.43 -15.51 22.31
CA CYS A 124 9.88 -15.73 23.64
C CYS A 124 10.38 -17.10 24.17
N ASP A 125 11.29 -17.11 25.15
CA ASP A 125 11.81 -18.33 25.80
C ASP A 125 10.72 -19.24 26.41
N TYR A 126 9.50 -18.71 26.56
CA TYR A 126 8.33 -19.46 27.01
C TYR A 126 7.75 -20.38 25.92
N CYS A 127 7.76 -19.95 24.65
CA CYS A 127 7.23 -20.75 23.53
C CYS A 127 8.17 -21.86 23.05
N ARG A 128 9.47 -21.77 23.37
CA ARG A 128 10.48 -22.73 22.92
C ARG A 128 10.41 -24.09 23.65
N ARG A 129 9.73 -24.15 24.81
CA ARG A 129 9.59 -25.36 25.63
C ARG A 129 8.37 -26.25 25.32
N ASN A 130 7.40 -25.79 24.53
CA ASN A 130 6.14 -26.50 24.26
C ASN A 130 5.99 -26.98 22.80
N LEU A 131 7.10 -27.11 22.06
CA LEU A 131 7.11 -27.56 20.66
C LEU A 131 7.97 -28.82 20.43
N LEU A 132 8.33 -29.54 21.49
CA LEU A 132 8.93 -30.88 21.46
C LEU A 132 7.99 -31.89 22.12
#